data_AF-A0A7S2WIK4-F1
#
_entry.id   AF-A0A7S2WIK4-F1
#
_cell.length_a   1.000
_cell.length_b   1.000
_cell.length_c   1.000
_cell.angle_alpha   90.00
_cell.angle_beta   90.00
_cell.angle_gamma   90.00
#
_symmetry.space_group_name_H-M   'P 1'
#
loop_
_entity.id
_entity.type
_entity.pdbx_description
1 polymer ?
#
loop_
_entity_poly.entity_id
_entity_poly.type
_entity_poly.pdbx_seq_one_letter_code
_entity_poly.pdbx_strand_id
1 'polypeptide(L)'
;TIPGDTNSADFRDTLVTTANGVSGIGAKQSNQNAIPPSPLDSFLEQGENFLGTGVFLSGFENTVPSSFHSRFDVNRGENEDLVGAKLAKVATVVARQLFVSAGGSLADAERLLNVQDSQAKELWGCFSTNFSCSLVASTLNQTTKEIIETMAATPQTATEGPKNGGPLSLFSSVYRPFMVENSRARLIELFCRNYLVVGAPNHDVKCKSDIDCLDTGGNCPFGNSSAICIKKGCMCSNVYFHDAVSVGIQYNTSSRRYALLDEAMPIWTEPRWSSPKLIVYHDMFTTSTNLILSLGALVLIGASWLGLAKAKSYLSETKFKLS
;
A
#
# COMPACT_ATOMS: atom_id res chain seq x y z
N THR A 1 -3.76 27.82 -26.66
CA THR A 1 -3.67 29.06 -25.87
C THR A 1 -3.85 28.66 -24.44
N ILE A 2 -2.80 28.71 -23.62
CA ILE A 2 -2.88 28.40 -22.19
C ILE A 2 -3.73 29.53 -21.57
N PRO A 3 -4.88 29.24 -20.93
CA PRO A 3 -5.64 30.25 -20.22
C PRO A 3 -4.73 30.88 -19.15
N GLY A 4 -4.78 32.21 -19.09
CA GLY A 4 -3.75 33.05 -18.48
C GLY A 4 -3.53 32.86 -16.98
N ASP A 5 -2.49 33.56 -16.51
CA ASP A 5 -2.13 33.79 -15.11
C ASP A 5 -3.36 33.91 -14.20
N THR A 6 -3.77 32.78 -13.63
CA THR A 6 -4.63 32.77 -12.46
C THR A 6 -3.70 33.00 -11.29
N ASN A 7 -3.68 34.24 -10.80
CA ASN A 7 -2.97 34.57 -9.56
C ASN A 7 -3.37 33.56 -8.47
N SER A 8 -2.42 33.12 -7.63
CA SER A 8 -2.69 32.09 -6.61
C SER A 8 -3.83 32.44 -5.64
N ALA A 9 -4.08 33.74 -5.43
CA ALA A 9 -5.24 34.26 -4.70
C ALA A 9 -6.57 33.91 -5.40
N ASP A 10 -6.64 34.02 -6.72
CA ASP A 10 -7.83 33.72 -7.53
C ASP A 10 -8.19 32.23 -7.48
N PHE A 11 -7.20 31.34 -7.52
CA PHE A 11 -7.43 29.90 -7.41
C PHE A 11 -7.94 29.50 -6.02
N ARG A 12 -7.33 30.03 -4.96
CA ARG A 12 -7.76 29.76 -3.56
C ARG A 12 -9.16 30.30 -3.29
N ASP A 13 -9.45 31.51 -3.74
CA ASP A 13 -10.76 32.15 -3.56
C ASP A 13 -11.85 31.40 -4.34
N THR A 14 -11.55 30.99 -5.58
CA THR A 14 -12.45 30.15 -6.39
C THR A 14 -12.76 28.83 -5.71
N LEU A 15 -11.77 28.19 -5.08
CA LEU A 15 -11.98 26.95 -4.34
C LEU A 15 -12.85 27.15 -3.09
N VAL A 16 -12.64 28.22 -2.33
CA VAL A 16 -13.49 28.55 -1.17
C VAL A 16 -14.92 28.84 -1.62
N THR A 17 -15.12 29.60 -2.70
CA THR A 17 -16.44 29.86 -3.27
C THR A 17 -17.10 28.56 -3.75
N THR A 18 -16.40 27.72 -4.50
CA THR A 18 -16.89 26.40 -4.95
C THR A 18 -17.29 25.51 -3.78
N ALA A 19 -16.47 25.51 -2.72
CA ALA A 19 -16.72 24.74 -1.52
C ALA A 19 -17.94 25.22 -0.74
N ASN A 20 -18.12 26.54 -0.64
CA ASN A 20 -19.28 27.14 0.02
C ASN A 20 -20.57 27.00 -0.80
N GLY A 21 -20.47 26.74 -2.11
CA GLY A 21 -21.58 26.29 -2.95
C GLY A 21 -22.05 24.85 -2.63
N VAL A 22 -21.27 24.07 -1.88
CA VAL A 22 -21.66 22.73 -1.41
C VAL A 22 -22.13 22.79 0.04
N SER A 23 -23.41 22.46 0.27
CA SER A 23 -24.02 22.57 1.59
C SER A 23 -23.29 21.75 2.67
N GLY A 24 -22.89 22.43 3.76
CA GLY A 24 -22.32 21.79 4.95
C GLY A 24 -20.82 21.49 4.93
N ILE A 25 -20.06 22.00 3.95
CA ILE A 25 -18.57 21.94 3.94
C ILE A 25 -17.96 23.09 4.76
N GLY A 26 -18.53 24.30 4.67
CA GLY A 26 -18.08 25.47 5.44
C GLY A 26 -16.58 25.75 5.30
N ALA A 27 -16.08 25.79 4.06
CA ALA A 27 -14.66 25.99 3.82
C ALA A 27 -14.22 27.41 4.17
N LYS A 28 -13.03 27.52 4.73
CA LYS A 28 -12.37 28.78 5.07
C LYS A 28 -10.90 28.69 4.70
N GLN A 29 -10.27 29.85 4.56
CA GLN A 29 -8.82 29.91 4.49
C GLN A 29 -8.22 29.60 5.87
N SER A 30 -7.06 28.94 5.87
CA SER A 30 -6.30 28.74 7.11
C SER A 30 -5.70 30.06 7.57
N ASN A 31 -5.59 30.22 8.89
CA ASN A 31 -4.88 31.34 9.51
C ASN A 31 -3.39 31.00 9.76
N GLN A 32 -2.94 29.83 9.34
CA GLN A 32 -1.55 29.39 9.47
C GLN A 32 -0.71 29.89 8.29
N ASN A 33 0.49 30.35 8.60
CA ASN A 33 1.46 30.82 7.59
C ASN A 33 2.30 29.69 6.99
N ALA A 34 2.16 28.46 7.50
CA ALA A 34 2.89 27.28 7.03
C ALA A 34 1.91 26.23 6.51
N ILE A 35 2.27 25.60 5.40
CA ILE A 35 1.53 24.46 4.85
C ILE A 35 1.92 23.22 5.67
N PRO A 36 0.96 22.37 6.10
CA PRO A 36 1.27 21.12 6.77
C PRO A 36 2.10 20.19 5.86
N PRO A 37 2.95 19.29 6.43
CA PRO A 37 3.76 18.37 5.65
C PRO A 37 2.93 17.59 4.64
N SER A 38 3.26 17.71 3.35
CA SER A 38 2.49 17.11 2.27
C SER A 38 3.32 16.92 0.99
N PRO A 39 2.86 16.09 0.03
CA PRO A 39 3.54 15.98 -1.26
C PRO A 39 3.67 17.30 -2.03
N LEU A 40 2.89 18.34 -1.67
CA LEU A 40 3.02 19.67 -2.25
C LEU A 40 4.39 20.28 -1.96
N ASP A 41 5.01 19.96 -0.81
CA ASP A 41 6.33 20.48 -0.43
C ASP A 41 7.39 20.10 -1.48
N SER A 42 7.35 18.88 -2.03
CA SER A 42 8.28 18.44 -3.08
C SER A 42 8.14 19.21 -4.40
N PHE A 43 6.97 19.80 -4.67
CA PHE A 43 6.80 20.69 -5.82
C PHE A 43 7.28 22.11 -5.49
N LEU A 44 6.97 22.60 -4.29
CA LEU A 44 7.39 23.92 -3.83
C LEU A 44 8.92 24.02 -3.67
N GLU A 45 9.59 22.93 -3.31
CA GLU A 45 11.05 22.81 -3.25
C GLU A 45 11.73 23.01 -4.61
N GLN A 46 11.00 22.86 -5.73
CA GLN A 46 11.54 23.16 -7.06
C GLN A 46 11.71 24.68 -7.30
N GLY A 47 11.18 25.52 -6.40
CA GLY A 47 11.32 26.97 -6.45
C GLY A 47 10.80 27.55 -7.76
N GLU A 48 11.64 28.33 -8.46
CA GLU A 48 11.29 28.97 -9.73
C GLU A 48 10.96 27.98 -10.87
N ASN A 49 11.34 26.70 -10.73
CA ASN A 49 10.99 25.67 -11.73
C ASN A 49 9.53 25.20 -11.60
N PHE A 50 8.88 25.46 -10.47
CA PHE A 50 7.47 25.18 -10.29
C PHE A 50 6.63 26.38 -10.73
N LEU A 51 6.06 26.30 -11.93
CA LEU A 51 5.22 27.35 -12.52
C LEU A 51 3.75 27.27 -12.07
N GLY A 52 3.44 26.44 -11.06
CA GLY A 52 2.07 26.16 -10.63
C GLY A 52 1.65 26.91 -9.36
N THR A 53 0.35 26.88 -9.08
CA THR A 53 -0.19 27.16 -7.74
C THR A 53 -0.64 25.86 -7.10
N GLY A 54 -0.28 25.65 -5.83
CA GLY A 54 -0.75 24.53 -5.03
C GLY A 54 -1.71 24.97 -3.93
N VAL A 55 -2.66 24.09 -3.59
CA VAL A 55 -3.53 24.26 -2.41
C VAL A 55 -3.56 22.96 -1.63
N PHE A 56 -3.43 23.09 -0.31
CA PHE A 56 -3.60 21.98 0.62
C PHE A 56 -5.00 22.02 1.23
N LEU A 57 -5.71 20.90 1.15
CA LEU A 57 -7.04 20.73 1.74
C LEU A 57 -6.94 19.81 2.94
N SER A 58 -7.41 20.28 4.11
CA SER A 58 -7.39 19.51 5.35
C SER A 58 -8.71 19.56 6.11
N GLY A 59 -8.93 18.50 6.90
CA GLY A 59 -9.97 18.46 7.94
C GLY A 59 -9.50 18.98 9.30
N PHE A 60 -8.30 19.58 9.38
CA PHE A 60 -7.69 20.09 10.60
C PHE A 60 -7.04 21.45 10.35
N GLU A 61 -6.89 22.26 11.40
CA GLU A 61 -6.20 23.56 11.33
C GLU A 61 -4.79 23.47 11.93
N ASN A 62 -4.68 23.05 13.20
CA ASN A 62 -3.43 23.14 13.95
C ASN A 62 -2.81 21.77 14.28
N THR A 63 -3.65 20.76 14.51
CA THR A 63 -3.23 19.46 15.05
C THR A 63 -3.93 18.33 14.35
N VAL A 64 -3.17 17.31 13.95
CA VAL A 64 -3.70 16.04 13.48
C VAL A 64 -4.22 15.19 14.66
N PRO A 65 -5.15 14.25 14.41
CA PRO A 65 -5.59 13.32 15.46
C PRO A 65 -4.43 12.51 16.04
N SER A 66 -4.50 12.17 17.33
CA SER A 66 -3.47 11.36 18.00
C SER A 66 -3.35 9.94 17.47
N SER A 67 -4.35 9.47 16.71
CA SER A 67 -4.31 8.17 16.02
C SER A 67 -3.52 8.19 14.73
N PHE A 68 -3.14 9.35 14.18
CA PHE A 68 -2.49 9.48 12.87
C PHE A 68 -1.29 8.53 12.73
N HIS A 69 -1.30 7.70 11.67
CA HIS A 69 -0.27 6.68 11.39
C HIS A 69 0.02 5.71 12.54
N SER A 70 -0.95 5.46 13.41
CA SER A 70 -0.85 4.46 14.49
C SER A 70 -1.66 3.21 14.18
N ARG A 71 -1.41 2.12 14.92
CA ARG A 71 -2.27 0.92 14.93
C ARG A 71 -3.74 1.16 15.34
N PHE A 72 -4.06 2.37 15.81
CA PHE A 72 -5.40 2.77 16.20
C PHE A 72 -6.07 3.68 15.16
N ASP A 73 -5.42 3.90 14.02
CA ASP A 73 -5.95 4.57 12.83
C ASP A 73 -6.79 3.56 12.03
N VAL A 74 -7.96 3.24 12.56
CA VAL A 74 -8.87 2.23 12.01
C VAL A 74 -10.27 2.81 12.01
N ASN A 75 -11.14 2.33 11.11
CA ASN A 75 -12.57 2.58 11.21
C ASN A 75 -13.08 1.99 12.54
N ARG A 76 -13.62 2.83 13.42
CA ARG A 76 -14.08 2.46 14.76
C ARG A 76 -15.58 2.21 14.81
N GLY A 77 -16.20 1.95 13.66
CA GLY A 77 -17.65 1.84 13.52
C GLY A 77 -18.31 3.21 13.45
N GLU A 78 -17.66 4.19 12.82
CA GLU A 78 -18.31 5.45 12.49
C GLU A 78 -19.58 5.21 11.66
N ASN A 79 -20.56 6.10 11.78
CA ASN A 79 -21.76 6.04 10.94
C ASN A 79 -21.35 6.21 9.46
N GLU A 80 -21.34 5.10 8.72
CA GLU A 80 -20.87 5.05 7.34
C GLU A 80 -21.71 5.91 6.39
N ASP A 81 -23.01 6.09 6.64
CA ASP A 81 -23.86 7.00 5.85
C ASP A 81 -23.40 8.45 6.03
N LEU A 82 -23.11 8.84 7.28
CA LEU A 82 -22.63 10.19 7.58
C LEU A 82 -21.22 10.42 7.01
N VAL A 83 -20.33 9.42 7.11
CA VAL A 83 -18.97 9.51 6.56
C VAL A 83 -19.01 9.57 5.03
N GLY A 84 -19.79 8.69 4.39
CA GLY A 84 -19.99 8.67 2.94
C GLY A 84 -20.53 9.99 2.42
N ALA A 85 -21.55 10.57 3.06
CA ALA A 85 -22.09 11.87 2.68
C ALA A 85 -21.06 13.01 2.82
N LYS A 86 -20.22 13.01 3.87
CA LYS A 86 -19.16 14.01 4.02
C LYS A 86 -18.09 13.86 2.94
N LEU A 87 -17.65 12.63 2.65
CA LEU A 87 -16.66 12.34 1.61
C LEU A 87 -17.19 12.72 0.22
N ALA A 88 -18.45 12.40 -0.09
CA ALA A 88 -19.08 12.78 -1.35
C ALA A 88 -19.12 14.30 -1.54
N LYS A 89 -19.42 15.06 -0.49
CA LYS A 89 -19.38 16.53 -0.54
C LYS A 89 -17.97 17.06 -0.81
N VAL A 90 -16.96 16.57 -0.09
CA VAL A 90 -15.55 16.98 -0.32
C VAL A 90 -15.11 16.63 -1.74
N ALA A 91 -15.42 15.41 -2.20
CA ALA A 91 -15.10 14.97 -3.55
C ALA A 91 -15.83 15.80 -4.62
N THR A 92 -17.07 16.23 -4.36
CA THR A 92 -17.83 17.14 -5.24
C THR A 92 -17.15 18.49 -5.35
N VAL A 93 -16.66 19.06 -4.24
CA VAL A 93 -15.90 20.32 -4.25
C VAL A 93 -14.65 20.19 -5.11
N VAL A 94 -13.87 19.11 -4.91
CA VAL A 94 -12.65 18.85 -5.68
C VAL A 94 -12.97 18.67 -7.17
N ALA A 95 -13.98 17.87 -7.50
CA ALA A 95 -14.39 17.64 -8.88
C ALA A 95 -14.81 18.93 -9.60
N ARG A 96 -15.62 19.77 -8.94
CA ARG A 96 -16.04 21.07 -9.47
C ARG A 96 -14.86 22.03 -9.65
N GLN A 97 -13.96 22.10 -8.68
CA GLN A 97 -12.77 22.94 -8.80
C GLN A 97 -11.88 22.50 -9.96
N LEU A 98 -11.64 21.19 -10.10
CA LEU A 98 -10.84 20.66 -11.21
C LEU A 98 -11.48 20.99 -12.56
N PHE A 99 -12.82 20.90 -12.68
CA PHE A 99 -13.53 21.26 -13.89
C PHE A 99 -13.41 22.74 -14.24
N VAL A 100 -13.59 23.64 -13.26
CA VAL A 100 -13.40 25.08 -13.45
C VAL A 100 -11.96 25.42 -13.82
N SER A 101 -10.99 24.78 -13.16
CA SER A 101 -9.56 24.96 -13.44
C SER A 101 -9.16 24.45 -14.82
N ALA A 102 -9.89 23.48 -15.37
CA ALA A 102 -9.73 23.00 -16.74
C ALA A 102 -10.38 23.91 -17.80
N GLY A 103 -10.92 25.07 -17.40
CA GLY A 103 -11.57 26.04 -18.29
C GLY A 103 -13.09 25.90 -18.39
N GLY A 104 -13.71 25.03 -17.59
CA GLY A 104 -15.15 24.94 -17.47
C GLY A 104 -15.76 26.09 -16.67
N SER A 105 -17.09 26.27 -16.77
CA SER A 105 -17.80 27.26 -15.95
C SER A 105 -18.23 26.69 -14.60
N LEU A 106 -18.29 27.52 -13.55
CA LEU A 106 -18.80 27.10 -12.24
C LEU A 106 -20.26 26.64 -12.32
N ALA A 107 -21.10 27.33 -13.10
CA ALA A 107 -22.50 26.96 -13.28
C ALA A 107 -22.66 25.56 -13.91
N ASP A 108 -21.82 25.20 -14.89
CA ASP A 108 -21.82 23.86 -15.46
C ASP A 108 -21.29 22.83 -14.46
N ALA A 109 -20.26 23.17 -13.69
CA ALA A 109 -19.73 22.30 -12.65
C ALA A 109 -20.81 21.97 -11.60
N GLU A 110 -21.57 22.97 -11.14
CA GLU A 110 -22.66 22.78 -10.17
C GLU A 110 -23.79 21.90 -10.72
N ARG A 111 -24.10 22.04 -12.00
CA ARG A 111 -25.16 21.30 -12.69
C ARG A 111 -24.76 19.86 -13.03
N LEU A 112 -23.52 19.63 -13.43
CA LEU A 112 -23.06 18.35 -13.98
C LEU A 112 -22.34 17.47 -12.96
N LEU A 113 -21.69 18.07 -11.96
CA LEU A 113 -20.78 17.36 -11.07
C LEU A 113 -21.35 17.30 -9.65
N ASN A 114 -21.78 16.10 -9.30
CA ASN A 114 -22.18 15.74 -7.94
C ASN A 114 -21.80 14.29 -7.68
N VAL A 115 -20.97 14.05 -6.67
CA VAL A 115 -20.59 12.70 -6.26
C VAL A 115 -21.72 12.10 -5.42
N GLN A 116 -22.04 10.83 -5.67
CA GLN A 116 -23.12 10.16 -4.94
C GLN A 116 -22.66 9.67 -3.57
N ASP A 117 -23.45 9.95 -2.53
CA ASP A 117 -23.18 9.52 -1.16
C ASP A 117 -23.03 8.00 -1.03
N SER A 118 -23.86 7.24 -1.75
CA SER A 118 -23.82 5.76 -1.78
C SER A 118 -22.51 5.22 -2.33
N GLN A 119 -21.99 5.83 -3.40
CA GLN A 119 -20.71 5.44 -4.02
C GLN A 119 -19.54 5.78 -3.09
N ALA A 120 -19.54 6.96 -2.47
CA ALA A 120 -18.52 7.35 -1.50
C ALA A 120 -18.54 6.45 -0.26
N LYS A 121 -19.73 6.09 0.23
CA LYS A 121 -19.92 5.13 1.32
C LYS A 121 -19.36 3.75 0.96
N GLU A 122 -19.71 3.21 -0.21
CA GLU A 122 -19.25 1.89 -0.63
C GLU A 122 -17.71 1.85 -0.74
N LEU A 123 -17.10 2.86 -1.38
CA LEU A 123 -15.64 3.00 -1.44
C LEU A 123 -15.01 3.11 -0.06
N TRP A 124 -15.58 3.93 0.84
CA TRP A 124 -15.10 4.06 2.21
C TRP A 124 -15.13 2.72 2.95
N GLY A 125 -16.23 1.99 2.88
CA GLY A 125 -16.36 0.66 3.51
C GLY A 125 -15.35 -0.33 2.94
N CYS A 126 -15.15 -0.34 1.62
CA CYS A 126 -14.15 -1.18 0.99
C CYS A 126 -12.72 -0.85 1.47
N PHE A 127 -12.32 0.42 1.51
CA PHE A 127 -10.94 0.77 1.86
C PHE A 127 -10.66 0.71 3.37
N SER A 128 -11.62 1.13 4.19
CA SER A 128 -11.44 1.26 5.64
C SER A 128 -11.83 0.03 6.45
N THR A 129 -12.56 -0.93 5.85
CA THR A 129 -13.07 -2.11 6.55
C THR A 129 -12.73 -3.41 5.82
N ASN A 130 -13.05 -3.52 4.52
CA ASN A 130 -12.87 -4.77 3.76
C ASN A 130 -12.55 -4.53 2.28
N PHE A 131 -11.27 -4.58 1.91
CA PHE A 131 -10.85 -4.33 0.53
C PHE A 131 -11.31 -5.41 -0.45
N SER A 132 -11.70 -6.59 0.05
CA SER A 132 -12.24 -7.68 -0.78
C SER A 132 -13.75 -7.57 -1.06
N CYS A 133 -14.36 -6.42 -0.78
CA CYS A 133 -15.78 -6.13 -0.99
C CYS A 133 -16.26 -6.39 -2.45
N SER A 134 -17.58 -6.42 -2.65
CA SER A 134 -18.22 -6.62 -3.95
C SER A 134 -17.78 -5.60 -5.01
N LEU A 135 -17.62 -4.33 -4.63
CA LEU A 135 -17.18 -3.28 -5.55
C LEU A 135 -15.78 -3.60 -6.09
N VAL A 136 -14.82 -3.91 -5.22
CA VAL A 136 -13.46 -4.23 -5.63
C VAL A 136 -13.41 -5.54 -6.43
N ALA A 137 -14.11 -6.59 -5.96
CA ALA A 137 -14.22 -7.87 -6.66
C ALA A 137 -14.76 -7.71 -8.09
N SER A 138 -15.87 -6.98 -8.24
CA SER A 138 -16.47 -6.73 -9.55
C SER A 138 -15.64 -5.80 -10.44
N THR A 139 -14.93 -4.84 -9.84
CA THR A 139 -14.03 -3.92 -10.55
C THR A 139 -12.80 -4.68 -11.08
N LEU A 140 -12.20 -5.53 -10.26
CA LEU A 140 -11.03 -6.34 -10.63
C LEU A 140 -11.38 -7.56 -11.48
N ASN A 141 -12.67 -7.91 -11.62
CA ASN A 141 -13.11 -9.16 -12.22
C ASN A 141 -12.46 -10.39 -11.57
N GLN A 142 -12.40 -10.35 -10.23
CA GLN A 142 -11.85 -11.40 -9.38
C GLN A 142 -12.87 -11.73 -8.29
N THR A 143 -12.81 -12.94 -7.77
CA THR A 143 -13.56 -13.30 -6.58
C THR A 143 -12.94 -12.64 -5.34
N THR A 144 -13.75 -12.39 -4.31
CA THR A 144 -13.26 -11.98 -2.98
C THR A 144 -12.16 -12.92 -2.48
N LYS A 145 -12.29 -14.23 -2.74
CA LYS A 145 -11.28 -15.23 -2.36
C LYS A 145 -9.93 -15.01 -3.06
N GLU A 146 -9.93 -14.80 -4.38
CA GLU A 146 -8.70 -14.53 -5.15
C GLU A 146 -8.02 -13.23 -4.70
N ILE A 147 -8.81 -12.21 -4.35
CA ILE A 147 -8.27 -10.95 -3.79
C ILE A 147 -7.64 -11.22 -2.44
N ILE A 148 -8.32 -11.93 -1.53
CA ILE A 148 -7.78 -12.29 -0.21
C ILE A 148 -6.49 -13.10 -0.36
N GLU A 149 -6.46 -14.07 -1.26
CA GLU A 149 -5.28 -14.89 -1.55
C GLU A 149 -4.14 -14.02 -2.09
N THR A 150 -4.41 -13.10 -3.01
CA THR A 150 -3.42 -12.15 -3.56
C THR A 150 -2.87 -11.20 -2.49
N MET A 151 -3.73 -10.75 -1.58
CA MET A 151 -3.34 -9.91 -0.44
C MET A 151 -2.51 -10.68 0.60
N ALA A 152 -2.72 -12.01 0.72
CA ALA A 152 -2.04 -12.89 1.67
C ALA A 152 -0.76 -13.56 1.11
N ALA A 153 -0.61 -13.65 -0.21
CA ALA A 153 0.45 -14.40 -0.88
C ALA A 153 1.85 -13.77 -0.79
N THR A 154 2.01 -12.58 -0.22
CA THR A 154 3.30 -11.90 -0.09
C THR A 154 3.92 -12.11 1.31
N PRO A 155 5.15 -12.64 1.43
CA PRO A 155 5.78 -12.93 2.74
C PRO A 155 5.88 -11.74 3.70
N GLN A 156 5.84 -10.50 3.19
CA GLN A 156 5.85 -9.27 3.99
C GLN A 156 4.46 -8.82 4.46
N THR A 157 3.37 -9.41 3.94
CA THR A 157 1.99 -9.06 4.33
C THR A 157 1.42 -9.97 5.41
N ALA A 158 2.11 -11.04 5.82
CA ALA A 158 1.62 -11.93 6.88
C ALA A 158 1.63 -11.29 8.29
N THR A 159 2.45 -10.26 8.52
CA THR A 159 2.55 -9.55 9.82
C THR A 159 1.76 -8.24 9.86
N GLU A 160 1.53 -7.60 8.70
CA GLU A 160 0.90 -6.26 8.60
C GLU A 160 -0.27 -6.23 7.61
N GLY A 161 -0.76 -7.39 7.18
CA GLY A 161 -1.83 -7.53 6.21
C GLY A 161 -3.18 -7.71 6.83
N PRO A 162 -4.22 -7.21 6.15
CA PRO A 162 -5.58 -7.54 6.51
C PRO A 162 -5.79 -9.04 6.31
N LYS A 163 -5.75 -9.80 7.39
CA LYS A 163 -6.24 -11.18 7.39
C LYS A 163 -7.68 -11.16 6.90
N ASN A 164 -8.02 -12.05 5.97
CA ASN A 164 -9.38 -12.21 5.45
C ASN A 164 -9.97 -10.95 4.77
N GLY A 165 -9.14 -10.15 4.10
CA GLY A 165 -9.62 -9.04 3.26
C GLY A 165 -9.98 -7.77 4.01
N GLY A 166 -9.61 -7.64 5.30
CA GLY A 166 -9.68 -6.40 6.09
C GLY A 166 -9.10 -5.11 5.44
N PRO A 167 -8.89 -4.02 6.22
CA PRO A 167 -8.63 -2.69 5.68
C PRO A 167 -7.37 -2.62 4.81
N LEU A 168 -7.45 -1.80 3.76
CA LEU A 168 -6.30 -1.52 2.90
C LEU A 168 -5.29 -0.66 3.67
N SER A 169 -4.13 -1.24 3.99
CA SER A 169 -2.97 -0.45 4.42
C SER A 169 -2.18 -0.01 3.18
N LEU A 170 -2.04 1.30 3.02
CA LEU A 170 -1.25 1.94 1.97
C LEU A 170 0.26 1.90 2.24
N PHE A 171 0.71 1.20 3.28
CA PHE A 171 2.12 0.88 3.42
C PHE A 171 2.54 -0.01 2.25
N SER A 172 3.19 0.60 1.26
CA SER A 172 3.87 -0.11 0.21
C SER A 172 5.17 -0.63 0.81
N SER A 173 5.28 -1.96 0.99
CA SER A 173 6.50 -2.66 1.41
C SER A 173 7.77 -2.12 0.74
N VAL A 174 8.96 -2.49 1.27
CA VAL A 174 10.28 -2.16 0.68
C VAL A 174 10.28 -2.11 -0.85
N TYR A 175 10.69 -0.98 -1.40
CA TYR A 175 10.86 -0.81 -2.84
C TYR A 175 11.76 -1.92 -3.42
N ARG A 176 11.31 -2.51 -4.53
CA ARG A 176 12.07 -3.49 -5.30
C ARG A 176 12.13 -3.02 -6.75
N PRO A 177 13.31 -3.04 -7.38
CA PRO A 177 13.51 -2.50 -8.73
C PRO A 177 12.97 -3.45 -9.82
N PHE A 178 12.41 -4.58 -9.42
CA PHE A 178 11.75 -5.53 -10.31
C PHE A 178 10.26 -5.54 -9.91
N MET A 179 9.38 -5.34 -10.89
CA MET A 179 7.90 -5.22 -10.74
C MET A 179 7.20 -6.42 -10.08
N VAL A 180 7.94 -7.42 -9.64
CA VAL A 180 7.41 -8.60 -8.99
C VAL A 180 7.20 -8.28 -7.50
N GLU A 181 5.92 -8.23 -7.09
CA GLU A 181 5.44 -8.37 -5.70
C GLU A 181 5.40 -7.12 -4.80
N ASN A 182 4.70 -6.05 -5.22
CA ASN A 182 3.86 -5.35 -4.24
C ASN A 182 2.40 -5.60 -4.59
N SER A 183 1.86 -6.73 -4.13
CA SER A 183 0.51 -7.17 -4.47
C SER A 183 -0.56 -6.12 -4.09
N ARG A 184 -0.33 -5.30 -3.06
CA ARG A 184 -1.26 -4.23 -2.65
C ARG A 184 -1.23 -3.03 -3.59
N ALA A 185 -0.05 -2.51 -3.89
CA ALA A 185 0.07 -1.38 -4.82
C ALA A 185 -0.45 -1.77 -6.21
N ARG A 186 -0.22 -3.03 -6.63
CA ARG A 186 -0.78 -3.57 -7.87
C ARG A 186 -2.31 -3.67 -7.83
N LEU A 187 -2.91 -4.12 -6.73
CA LEU A 187 -4.37 -4.18 -6.61
C LEU A 187 -5.01 -2.79 -6.67
N ILE A 188 -4.41 -1.77 -6.05
CA ILE A 188 -4.89 -0.38 -6.12
C ILE A 188 -4.78 0.14 -7.56
N GLU A 189 -3.65 -0.12 -8.22
CA GLU A 189 -3.45 0.31 -9.60
C GLU A 189 -4.43 -0.37 -10.56
N LEU A 190 -4.65 -1.68 -10.43
CA LEU A 190 -5.65 -2.42 -11.21
C LEU A 190 -7.07 -1.93 -10.91
N PHE A 191 -7.37 -1.64 -9.64
CA PHE A 191 -8.64 -1.06 -9.25
C PHE A 191 -8.85 0.29 -9.93
N CYS A 192 -7.89 1.21 -9.84
CA CYS A 192 -7.97 2.54 -10.44
C CYS A 192 -8.08 2.45 -11.97
N ARG A 193 -7.31 1.58 -12.60
CA ARG A 193 -7.36 1.33 -14.06
C ARG A 193 -8.75 0.94 -14.53
N ASN A 194 -9.38 0.00 -13.83
CA ASN A 194 -10.70 -0.52 -14.18
C ASN A 194 -11.82 0.42 -13.77
N TYR A 195 -11.67 1.13 -12.65
CA TYR A 195 -12.67 2.05 -12.12
C TYR A 195 -12.75 3.36 -12.93
N LEU A 196 -11.60 3.84 -13.43
CA LEU A 196 -11.48 5.08 -14.19
C LEU A 196 -11.41 4.86 -15.70
N VAL A 197 -11.66 3.65 -16.17
CA VAL A 197 -11.61 3.33 -17.60
C VAL A 197 -12.66 4.14 -18.36
N VAL A 198 -12.30 4.62 -19.54
CA VAL A 198 -13.20 5.41 -20.38
C VAL A 198 -13.71 4.55 -21.53
N GLY A 199 -15.04 4.51 -21.70
CA GLY A 199 -15.72 3.81 -22.80
C GLY A 199 -16.26 2.43 -22.43
N ALA A 200 -17.02 1.83 -23.35
CA ALA A 200 -17.47 0.44 -23.22
C ALA A 200 -16.33 -0.51 -23.63
N PRO A 201 -16.21 -1.70 -23.02
CA PRO A 201 -15.20 -2.67 -23.42
C PRO A 201 -15.41 -3.05 -24.88
N ASN A 202 -14.35 -2.99 -25.69
CA ASN A 202 -14.39 -3.63 -27.00
C ASN A 202 -14.28 -5.14 -26.80
N HIS A 203 -15.43 -5.80 -26.72
CA HIS A 203 -15.52 -7.25 -26.54
C HIS A 203 -15.18 -8.04 -27.81
N ASP A 204 -15.02 -7.38 -28.96
CA ASP A 204 -14.59 -8.03 -30.19
C ASP A 204 -13.12 -8.49 -30.08
N VAL A 205 -12.33 -7.83 -29.23
CA VAL A 205 -10.97 -8.26 -28.88
C VAL A 205 -10.99 -8.95 -27.51
N LYS A 206 -10.92 -10.28 -27.53
CA LYS A 206 -10.73 -11.07 -26.31
C LYS A 206 -9.27 -11.01 -25.87
N CYS A 207 -9.01 -10.29 -24.79
CA CYS A 207 -7.69 -10.20 -24.19
C CYS A 207 -7.55 -11.09 -22.95
N LYS A 208 -6.33 -11.56 -22.69
CA LYS A 208 -5.90 -12.23 -21.45
C LYS A 208 -4.91 -11.37 -20.66
N SER A 209 -4.20 -10.49 -21.34
CA SER A 209 -3.20 -9.58 -20.79
C SER A 209 -3.19 -8.26 -21.55
N ASP A 210 -2.58 -7.22 -20.97
CA ASP A 210 -2.42 -5.91 -21.62
C ASP A 210 -1.70 -6.02 -22.98
N ILE A 211 -0.81 -7.00 -23.14
CA ILE A 211 -0.07 -7.25 -24.39
C ILE A 211 -1.03 -7.56 -25.55
N ASP A 212 -2.09 -8.33 -25.30
CA ASP A 212 -3.09 -8.67 -26.34
C ASP A 212 -3.82 -7.42 -26.88
N CYS A 213 -3.88 -6.36 -26.07
CA CYS A 213 -4.51 -5.10 -26.43
C CYS A 213 -3.55 -4.14 -27.14
N LEU A 214 -2.24 -4.32 -26.98
CA LEU A 214 -1.23 -3.54 -27.71
C LEU A 214 -1.12 -4.01 -29.16
N ASP A 215 -1.20 -5.32 -29.39
CA ASP A 215 -1.08 -5.92 -30.73
C ASP A 215 -2.27 -5.63 -31.65
N THR A 216 -3.42 -5.27 -31.08
CA THR A 216 -4.67 -5.04 -31.83
C THR A 216 -4.85 -3.61 -32.33
N GLY A 217 -3.84 -2.73 -32.16
CA GLY A 217 -3.86 -1.37 -32.70
C GLY A 217 -4.94 -0.49 -32.08
N GLY A 218 -5.25 -0.71 -30.79
CA GLY A 218 -6.23 0.09 -30.05
C GLY A 218 -5.83 1.57 -30.02
N ASN A 219 -6.34 2.36 -30.97
CA ASN A 219 -6.17 3.80 -30.97
C ASN A 219 -6.96 4.40 -29.80
N CYS A 220 -6.28 4.61 -28.68
CA CYS A 220 -6.89 5.33 -27.58
C CYS A 220 -7.04 6.81 -27.93
N PRO A 221 -8.27 7.37 -27.86
CA PRO A 221 -8.54 8.72 -28.36
C PRO A 221 -7.89 9.84 -27.52
N PHE A 222 -7.36 9.53 -26.33
CA PHE A 222 -6.81 10.50 -25.38
C PHE A 222 -5.30 10.35 -25.20
N GLY A 223 -4.51 11.03 -26.03
CA GLY A 223 -3.06 11.20 -25.82
C GLY A 223 -2.28 9.90 -25.57
N ASN A 224 -1.42 9.88 -24.53
CA ASN A 224 -0.57 8.75 -24.14
C ASN A 224 -1.33 7.55 -23.52
N SER A 225 -2.67 7.56 -23.51
CA SER A 225 -3.48 6.47 -22.93
C SER A 225 -3.06 5.10 -23.49
N SER A 226 -2.89 4.12 -22.60
CA SER A 226 -2.54 2.76 -22.99
C SER A 226 -3.78 1.87 -23.10
N ALA A 227 -3.81 1.04 -24.14
CA ALA A 227 -4.79 -0.04 -24.25
C ALA A 227 -4.45 -1.13 -23.21
N ILE A 228 -5.39 -1.43 -22.33
CA ILE A 228 -5.25 -2.39 -21.25
C ILE A 228 -6.37 -3.44 -21.31
N CYS A 229 -6.09 -4.63 -20.78
CA CYS A 229 -7.04 -5.73 -20.77
C CYS A 229 -7.90 -5.69 -19.52
N ILE A 230 -9.19 -5.39 -19.69
CA ILE A 230 -10.16 -5.31 -18.59
C ILE A 230 -11.36 -6.18 -18.92
N LYS A 231 -11.76 -7.07 -17.99
CA LYS A 231 -12.94 -7.95 -18.16
C LYS A 231 -12.94 -8.71 -19.50
N LYS A 232 -11.76 -9.14 -19.95
CA LYS A 232 -11.52 -9.84 -21.24
C LYS A 232 -11.85 -8.99 -22.48
N GLY A 233 -11.89 -7.67 -22.37
CA GLY A 233 -11.98 -6.72 -23.47
C GLY A 233 -10.87 -5.67 -23.39
N CYS A 234 -10.50 -5.09 -24.52
CA CYS A 234 -9.50 -4.03 -24.55
C CYS A 234 -10.15 -2.66 -24.32
N MET A 235 -9.53 -1.86 -23.45
CA MET A 235 -10.03 -0.55 -23.06
C MET A 235 -8.91 0.46 -22.88
N CYS A 236 -9.23 1.75 -22.93
CA CYS A 236 -8.27 2.83 -22.75
C CYS A 236 -8.27 3.33 -21.31
N SER A 237 -7.09 3.35 -20.70
CA SER A 237 -6.89 3.91 -19.37
C SER A 237 -5.67 4.82 -19.36
N ASN A 238 -5.80 5.94 -18.63
CA ASN A 238 -4.75 6.92 -18.40
C ASN A 238 -4.20 6.78 -16.97
N VAL A 239 -4.02 5.54 -16.51
CA VAL A 239 -3.54 5.20 -15.17
C VAL A 239 -2.27 4.37 -15.29
N TYR A 240 -1.19 4.89 -14.70
CA TYR A 240 0.14 4.28 -14.77
C TYR A 240 0.72 4.10 -13.38
N PHE A 241 1.60 3.11 -13.28
CA PHE A 241 2.49 2.96 -12.15
C PHE A 241 3.74 3.82 -12.36
N HIS A 242 4.24 4.44 -11.30
CA HIS A 242 5.50 5.17 -11.31
C HIS A 242 6.38 4.68 -10.16
N ASP A 243 7.68 4.57 -10.41
CA ASP A 243 8.63 4.25 -9.35
C ASP A 243 8.63 5.37 -8.29
N ALA A 244 8.48 4.97 -7.03
CA ALA A 244 8.54 5.84 -5.87
C ALA A 244 9.71 5.38 -4.98
N VAL A 245 10.91 5.84 -5.33
CA VAL A 245 12.16 5.55 -4.64
C VAL A 245 12.92 6.85 -4.43
N SER A 246 13.66 6.95 -3.33
CA SER A 246 14.51 8.11 -3.08
C SER A 246 15.49 8.30 -4.24
N VAL A 247 15.58 9.53 -4.75
CA VAL A 247 16.56 9.90 -5.78
C VAL A 247 18.01 9.88 -5.26
N GLY A 248 18.19 9.81 -3.93
CA GLY A 248 19.49 9.65 -3.28
C GLY A 248 20.05 8.23 -3.33
N ILE A 249 19.35 7.26 -3.91
CA ILE A 249 19.83 5.88 -4.06
C ILE A 249 19.68 5.38 -5.49
N GLN A 250 20.56 4.47 -5.90
CA GLN A 250 20.50 3.82 -7.21
C GLN A 250 20.77 2.33 -7.10
N TYR A 251 19.96 1.52 -7.78
CA TYR A 251 20.18 0.08 -7.86
C TYR A 251 21.21 -0.24 -8.95
N ASN A 252 22.32 -0.84 -8.55
CA ASN A 252 23.33 -1.35 -9.47
C ASN A 252 23.04 -2.82 -9.81
N THR A 253 22.63 -3.07 -11.05
CA THR A 253 22.20 -4.40 -11.54
C THR A 253 23.35 -5.42 -11.56
N SER A 254 24.58 -4.99 -11.85
CA SER A 254 25.76 -5.86 -11.90
C SER A 254 26.15 -6.40 -10.52
N SER A 255 26.16 -5.53 -9.51
CA SER A 255 26.49 -5.90 -8.13
C SER A 255 25.29 -6.37 -7.31
N ARG A 256 24.06 -6.17 -7.83
CA ARG A 256 22.79 -6.41 -7.15
C ARG A 256 22.69 -5.71 -5.79
N ARG A 257 23.18 -4.47 -5.73
CA ARG A 257 23.23 -3.65 -4.51
C ARG A 257 22.73 -2.24 -4.80
N TYR A 258 22.17 -1.60 -3.79
CA TYR A 258 21.92 -0.16 -3.83
C TYR A 258 23.20 0.59 -3.46
N ALA A 259 23.48 1.66 -4.20
CA ALA A 259 24.50 2.64 -3.89
C ALA A 259 23.84 3.94 -3.41
N LEU A 260 24.48 4.62 -2.47
CA LEU A 260 24.13 5.97 -2.07
C LEU A 260 24.68 6.93 -3.13
N LEU A 261 23.81 7.78 -3.66
CA LEU A 261 24.17 8.88 -4.55
C LEU A 261 24.27 10.19 -3.78
N ASP A 262 23.36 10.42 -2.84
CA ASP A 262 23.28 11.64 -2.05
C ASP A 262 22.72 11.34 -0.65
N GLU A 263 23.53 11.58 0.38
CA GLU A 263 23.15 11.38 1.79
C GLU A 263 22.24 12.50 2.32
N ALA A 264 22.15 13.63 1.64
CA ALA A 264 21.24 14.72 2.01
C ALA A 264 19.78 14.41 1.65
N MET A 265 19.55 13.43 0.79
CA MET A 265 18.21 12.99 0.38
C MET A 265 17.55 12.08 1.43
N PRO A 266 16.21 12.05 1.52
CA PRO A 266 15.52 11.18 2.46
C PRO A 266 15.76 9.71 2.09
N ILE A 267 16.54 9.00 2.90
CA ILE A 267 16.89 7.60 2.70
C ILE A 267 16.40 6.78 3.87
N TRP A 268 15.47 5.87 3.59
CA TRP A 268 14.95 4.90 4.55
C TRP A 268 15.20 3.49 4.01
N THR A 269 15.90 2.67 4.78
CA THR A 269 16.18 1.28 4.41
C THR A 269 15.64 0.34 5.46
N GLU A 270 14.88 -0.66 5.03
CA GLU A 270 14.37 -1.71 5.90
C GLU A 270 15.33 -2.91 5.94
N PRO A 271 15.72 -3.41 7.13
CA PRO A 271 16.54 -4.62 7.23
C PRO A 271 15.79 -5.83 6.68
N ARG A 272 16.53 -6.80 6.12
CA ARG A 272 15.93 -8.09 5.73
C ARG A 272 15.90 -9.04 6.93
N TRP A 273 14.74 -9.60 7.21
CA TRP A 273 14.54 -10.66 8.20
C TRP A 273 14.17 -11.99 7.53
N SER A 274 14.57 -13.12 8.14
CA SER A 274 14.30 -14.46 7.60
C SER A 274 12.99 -15.07 8.11
N SER A 275 12.58 -14.78 9.34
CA SER A 275 11.26 -15.10 9.92
C SER A 275 11.23 -14.61 11.37
N PRO A 276 10.55 -13.50 11.72
CA PRO A 276 10.38 -13.13 13.11
C PRO A 276 9.52 -14.19 13.80
N LYS A 277 10.02 -14.76 14.91
CA LYS A 277 9.31 -15.77 15.71
C LYS A 277 9.31 -15.35 17.17
N LEU A 278 8.13 -15.38 17.78
CA LEU A 278 7.99 -15.33 19.23
C LEU A 278 7.77 -16.76 19.71
N ILE A 279 8.70 -17.27 20.52
CA ILE A 279 8.58 -18.59 21.12
C ILE A 279 8.66 -18.41 22.64
N VAL A 280 7.64 -18.91 23.34
CA VAL A 280 7.58 -18.89 24.80
C VAL A 280 8.08 -20.24 25.31
N TYR A 281 9.06 -20.20 26.19
CA TYR A 281 9.57 -21.39 26.88
C TYR A 281 9.29 -21.24 28.37
N HIS A 282 9.00 -22.37 29.03
CA HIS A 282 9.11 -22.43 30.49
C HIS A 282 10.58 -22.58 30.85
N ASP A 283 11.08 -21.69 31.71
CA ASP A 283 12.43 -21.83 32.23
C ASP A 283 12.51 -23.09 33.09
N MET A 284 13.40 -24.02 32.74
CA MET A 284 13.72 -25.13 33.62
C MET A 284 14.72 -24.62 34.64
N PHE A 285 14.35 -24.62 35.92
CA PHE A 285 15.24 -24.23 37.01
C PHE A 285 16.63 -24.84 36.81
N THR A 286 17.67 -24.00 36.89
CA THR A 286 19.08 -24.40 36.69
C THR A 286 19.48 -25.62 37.54
N THR A 287 18.87 -25.78 38.71
CA THR A 287 19.03 -26.96 39.58
C THR A 287 18.61 -28.26 38.90
N SER A 288 17.47 -28.29 38.19
CA SER A 288 16.98 -29.47 37.47
C SER A 288 17.89 -29.81 36.30
N THR A 289 18.36 -28.81 35.57
CA THR A 289 19.31 -29.02 34.45
C THR A 289 20.62 -29.62 34.93
N ASN A 290 21.18 -29.09 36.03
CA ASN A 290 22.43 -29.61 36.60
C ASN A 290 22.25 -31.02 37.17
N LEU A 291 21.11 -31.33 37.79
CA LEU A 291 20.80 -32.65 38.32
C LEU A 291 20.63 -33.68 37.21
N ILE A 292 19.92 -33.34 36.13
CA ILE A 292 19.77 -34.20 34.95
C ILE A 292 21.13 -34.44 34.29
N LEU A 293 21.95 -33.40 34.13
CA LEU A 293 23.30 -33.53 33.55
C LEU A 293 24.18 -34.45 34.41
N SER A 294 24.15 -34.28 35.73
CA SER A 294 24.95 -35.06 36.69
C SER A 294 24.53 -36.53 36.72
N LEU A 295 23.21 -36.79 36.76
CA LEU A 295 22.68 -38.15 36.69
C LEU A 295 23.01 -38.81 35.34
N GLY A 296 22.87 -38.09 34.24
CA GLY A 296 23.24 -38.57 32.91
C GLY A 296 24.72 -38.96 32.82
N ALA A 297 25.61 -38.11 33.35
CA ALA A 297 27.04 -38.39 33.41
C ALA A 297 27.36 -39.63 34.27
N LEU A 298 26.73 -39.76 35.45
CA LEU A 298 26.92 -40.91 36.33
C LEU A 298 26.47 -42.23 35.69
N VAL A 299 25.32 -42.23 35.01
CA VAL A 299 24.81 -43.42 34.30
C VAL A 299 25.75 -43.80 33.16
N LEU A 300 26.22 -42.83 32.37
CA LEU A 300 27.15 -43.09 31.27
C LEU A 300 28.49 -43.65 31.76
N ILE A 301 29.11 -43.02 32.77
CA ILE A 301 30.37 -43.46 33.36
C ILE A 301 30.19 -44.85 34.00
N GLY A 302 29.14 -45.03 34.79
CA GLY A 302 28.86 -46.29 35.47
C GLY A 302 28.62 -47.45 34.51
N ALA A 303 27.77 -47.25 33.50
CA ALA A 303 27.49 -48.27 32.49
C ALA A 303 28.74 -48.60 31.64
N SER A 304 29.51 -47.58 31.25
CA SER A 304 30.75 -47.78 30.48
C SER A 304 31.80 -48.52 31.30
N TRP A 305 31.99 -48.15 32.56
CA TRP A 305 32.92 -48.82 33.47
C TRP A 305 32.51 -50.27 33.74
N LEU A 306 31.23 -50.52 34.03
CA LEU A 306 30.70 -51.88 34.23
C LEU A 306 30.82 -52.73 32.96
N GLY A 307 30.54 -52.16 31.79
CA GLY A 307 30.73 -52.81 30.50
C GLY A 307 32.18 -53.19 30.25
N LEU A 308 33.12 -52.27 30.46
CA LEU A 308 34.56 -52.51 30.37
C LEU A 308 35.03 -53.56 31.38
N ALA A 309 34.54 -53.51 32.61
CA ALA A 309 34.88 -54.47 33.66
C ALA A 309 34.40 -55.89 33.29
N LYS A 310 33.15 -56.03 32.83
CA LYS A 310 32.63 -57.32 32.35
C LYS A 310 33.35 -57.82 31.11
N ALA A 311 33.62 -56.95 30.13
CA ALA A 311 34.39 -57.31 28.93
C ALA A 311 35.79 -57.79 29.31
N LYS A 312 36.47 -57.11 30.23
CA LYS A 312 37.78 -57.52 30.75
C LYS A 312 37.71 -58.87 31.46
N SER A 313 36.70 -59.10 32.30
CA SER A 313 36.49 -60.40 32.98
C SER A 313 36.29 -61.53 31.96
N TYR A 314 35.40 -61.32 30.98
CA TYR A 314 35.09 -62.30 29.94
C TYR A 314 36.31 -62.62 29.05
N LEU A 315 37.09 -61.59 28.69
CA LEU A 315 38.35 -61.78 27.95
C LEU A 315 39.42 -62.47 28.77
N SER A 316 39.43 -62.32 30.10
CA SER A 316 40.39 -63.02 30.97
C SER A 316 40.05 -64.49 31.22
N GLU A 317 38.76 -64.85 31.17
CA GLU A 317 38.28 -66.23 31.33
C GLU A 317 38.30 -67.02 30.02
N THR A 318 38.10 -66.35 28.88
CA THR A 318 38.28 -66.96 27.57
C THR A 318 39.78 -67.09 27.29
N LYS A 319 40.24 -68.26 26.83
CA LYS A 319 41.65 -68.63 26.60
C LYS A 319 42.38 -67.83 25.50
N PHE A 320 41.94 -66.61 25.18
CA PHE A 320 42.69 -65.69 24.32
C PHE A 320 43.62 -64.83 25.16
N LYS A 321 44.69 -65.43 25.70
CA LYS A 321 45.88 -64.66 26.05
C LYS A 321 46.44 -64.08 24.75
N LEU A 322 46.18 -62.80 24.49
CA LEU A 322 46.99 -62.01 23.56
C LEU A 322 48.42 -62.00 24.13
N SER A 323 49.28 -62.83 23.52
CA SER A 323 50.74 -62.74 23.66
C SER A 323 51.26 -61.48 22.97
#